data_AF-A0A286TA31-F1
#
_entry.id   AF-A0A286TA31-F1
#
_cell.length_a   1.000
_cell.length_b   1.000
_cell.length_c   1.000
_cell.angle_alpha   90.00
_cell.angle_beta   90.00
_cell.angle_gamma   90.00
#
_symmetry.space_group_name_H-M   'P 1'
#
loop_
_entity.id
_entity.type
_entity.pdbx_description
1 polymer ?
#
loop_
_entity_poly.entity_id
_entity_poly.type
_entity_poly.pdbx_seq_one_letter_code
_entity_poly.pdbx_strand_id
1 'polypeptide(L)'
;MEAAIGMEIREHKSSFAVYVVLRVLVIAVAVLEFFNGDYEAVFLCILTLLLLLAPAFVQVRFRIELPSALEVIVLVFVFAAEILGEISSFYEIFPFWDTVLHTMNGFLAAAIGFSLVDLLNRSDRVKFELSPLYLAIVSFCFSMTIGVVWEFFEFSMDMMFGFDMQKDAVVHSISSVMLDPAHANHAVHINDITQVAANGRDLGLGGYLDIGLIDTMEDLIVNFIGAVVFSVIGFIYVKNRGKGVSVISRFVPRRKSHDRDYLRLAAATAMCHSRRERRLIRRNASPSTIHTTTITHDAGLSGRGERQHLQSDDDELGAMASTMFAVFGLPVLRSMDAKLLGR
;
A
#
# COMPACT_ATOMS: atom_id res chain seq x y z
N MET A 1 11.70 -7.04 -14.92
CA MET A 1 10.74 -6.73 -13.85
C MET A 1 9.49 -7.58 -13.99
N GLU A 2 8.74 -7.46 -15.09
CA GLU A 2 7.52 -8.24 -15.34
C GLU A 2 7.67 -9.76 -15.15
N ALA A 3 8.69 -10.38 -15.75
CA ALA A 3 8.96 -11.81 -15.56
C ALA A 3 9.23 -12.19 -14.10
N ALA A 4 9.87 -11.31 -13.31
CA ALA A 4 10.13 -11.56 -11.90
C ALA A 4 8.85 -11.46 -11.06
N ILE A 5 7.99 -10.49 -11.35
CA ILE A 5 6.66 -10.35 -10.73
C ILE A 5 5.78 -11.58 -11.05
N GLY A 6 5.79 -12.03 -12.31
CA GLY A 6 5.06 -13.23 -12.71
C GLY A 6 5.56 -14.51 -12.03
N MET A 7 6.85 -14.60 -11.73
CA MET A 7 7.42 -15.71 -10.95
C MET A 7 7.01 -15.61 -9.47
N GLU A 8 7.06 -14.42 -8.87
CA GLU A 8 6.64 -14.18 -7.48
C GLU A 8 5.20 -14.62 -7.24
N ILE A 9 4.28 -14.13 -8.06
CA ILE A 9 2.84 -14.40 -7.96
C ILE A 9 2.55 -15.91 -7.96
N ARG A 10 3.36 -16.72 -8.65
CA ARG A 10 3.16 -18.17 -8.80
C ARG A 10 3.87 -19.01 -7.75
N GLU A 11 4.72 -18.42 -6.90
CA GLU A 11 5.50 -19.15 -5.92
C GLU A 11 4.60 -19.81 -4.86
N HIS A 12 3.65 -19.05 -4.32
CA HIS A 12 2.73 -19.53 -3.29
C HIS A 12 1.37 -19.89 -3.89
N LYS A 13 1.11 -21.20 -4.04
CA LYS A 13 -0.12 -21.72 -4.67
C LYS A 13 -1.42 -21.16 -4.06
N SER A 14 -1.46 -20.94 -2.73
CA SER A 14 -2.63 -20.38 -2.05
C SER A 14 -2.84 -18.91 -2.36
N SER A 15 -1.80 -18.08 -2.20
CA SER A 15 -1.85 -16.65 -2.55
C SER A 15 -2.16 -16.46 -4.02
N PHE A 16 -1.57 -17.29 -4.88
CA PHE A 16 -1.84 -17.29 -6.32
C PHE A 16 -3.31 -17.57 -6.63
N ALA A 17 -3.89 -18.61 -6.01
CA ALA A 17 -5.29 -18.96 -6.23
C ALA A 17 -6.22 -17.82 -5.81
N VAL A 18 -5.99 -17.23 -4.62
CA VAL A 18 -6.77 -16.07 -4.15
C VAL A 18 -6.62 -14.88 -5.10
N TYR A 19 -5.39 -14.53 -5.48
CA TYR A 19 -5.11 -13.45 -6.42
C TYR A 19 -5.85 -13.63 -7.76
N VAL A 20 -5.84 -14.84 -8.33
CA VAL A 20 -6.57 -15.12 -9.58
C VAL A 20 -8.07 -14.98 -9.40
N VAL A 21 -8.63 -15.55 -8.32
CA VAL A 21 -10.07 -15.47 -8.04
C VAL A 21 -10.52 -14.01 -7.88
N LEU A 22 -9.83 -13.23 -7.05
CA LEU A 22 -10.18 -11.82 -6.83
C LEU A 22 -10.08 -11.02 -8.13
N ARG A 23 -9.05 -11.22 -8.95
CA ARG A 23 -8.94 -10.54 -10.24
C ARG A 23 -10.08 -10.90 -11.20
N VAL A 24 -10.49 -12.16 -11.26
CA VAL A 24 -11.63 -12.56 -12.11
C VAL A 24 -12.92 -11.89 -11.63
N LEU A 25 -13.13 -11.81 -10.31
CA LEU A 25 -14.28 -11.11 -9.74
C LEU A 25 -14.26 -9.62 -10.06
N VAL A 26 -13.13 -8.93 -9.85
CA VAL A 26 -12.99 -7.51 -10.20
C VAL A 26 -13.24 -7.25 -11.68
N ILE A 27 -12.74 -8.12 -12.57
CA ILE A 27 -13.01 -8.01 -14.01
C ILE A 27 -14.50 -8.20 -14.32
N ALA A 28 -15.16 -9.14 -13.65
CA ALA A 28 -16.59 -9.35 -13.83
C ALA A 28 -17.40 -8.11 -13.39
N VAL A 29 -17.06 -7.52 -12.25
CA VAL A 29 -17.66 -6.25 -11.76
C VAL A 29 -17.40 -5.12 -12.75
N ALA A 30 -16.15 -4.94 -13.22
CA ALA A 30 -15.82 -3.91 -14.20
C ALA A 30 -16.66 -4.03 -15.49
N VAL A 31 -16.89 -5.26 -15.97
CA VAL A 31 -17.74 -5.50 -17.15
C VAL A 31 -19.19 -5.17 -16.85
N LEU A 32 -19.71 -5.55 -15.68
CA LEU A 32 -21.07 -5.25 -15.26
C LEU A 32 -21.30 -3.73 -15.18
N GLU A 33 -20.43 -3.01 -14.47
CA GLU A 33 -20.56 -1.56 -14.28
C GLU A 33 -20.36 -0.78 -15.58
N PHE A 34 -19.53 -1.29 -16.49
CA PHE A 34 -19.43 -0.73 -17.83
C PHE A 34 -20.78 -0.78 -18.58
N PHE A 35 -21.51 -1.89 -18.48
CA PHE A 35 -22.84 -2.00 -19.08
C PHE A 35 -23.92 -1.22 -18.32
N ASN A 36 -23.75 -1.00 -17.02
CA ASN A 36 -24.61 -0.11 -16.23
C ASN A 36 -24.36 1.38 -16.53
N GLY A 37 -23.23 1.71 -17.17
CA GLY A 37 -22.83 3.08 -17.47
C GLY A 37 -22.12 3.80 -16.32
N ASP A 38 -21.76 3.07 -15.26
CA ASP A 38 -21.01 3.61 -14.12
C ASP A 38 -19.50 3.56 -14.39
N TYR A 39 -19.01 4.59 -15.08
CA TYR A 39 -17.59 4.68 -15.43
C TYR A 39 -16.69 5.00 -14.25
N GLU A 40 -17.23 5.51 -13.14
CA GLU A 40 -16.49 5.75 -11.91
C GLU A 40 -16.15 4.41 -11.24
N ALA A 41 -17.14 3.52 -11.11
CA ALA A 41 -16.91 2.16 -10.63
C ALA A 41 -15.99 1.35 -11.55
N VAL A 42 -16.07 1.52 -12.88
CA VAL A 42 -15.12 0.90 -13.82
C VAL A 42 -13.69 1.39 -13.59
N PHE A 43 -13.50 2.69 -13.36
CA PHE A 43 -12.20 3.26 -13.04
C PHE A 43 -11.65 2.68 -11.73
N LEU A 44 -12.46 2.60 -10.68
CA LEU A 44 -12.09 1.97 -9.41
C LEU A 44 -11.69 0.50 -9.61
N CYS A 45 -12.42 -0.27 -10.42
CA CYS A 45 -12.03 -1.65 -10.72
C CYS A 45 -10.64 -1.75 -11.39
N ILE A 46 -10.32 -0.84 -12.32
CA ILE A 46 -8.99 -0.79 -12.95
C ILE A 46 -7.92 -0.50 -11.91
N LEU A 47 -8.17 0.46 -11.02
CA LEU A 47 -7.29 0.77 -9.91
C LEU A 47 -7.09 -0.45 -9.01
N THR A 48 -8.17 -1.12 -8.58
CA THR A 48 -8.09 -2.34 -7.77
C THR A 48 -7.22 -3.41 -8.43
N LEU A 49 -7.35 -3.63 -9.75
CA LEU A 49 -6.51 -4.58 -10.48
C LEU A 49 -5.01 -4.24 -10.42
N LEU A 50 -4.67 -2.95 -10.40
CA LEU A 50 -3.30 -2.49 -10.20
C LEU A 50 -2.86 -2.68 -8.74
N LEU A 51 -3.72 -2.37 -7.76
CA LEU A 51 -3.44 -2.54 -6.34
C LEU A 51 -3.22 -4.01 -5.96
N LEU A 52 -3.92 -4.96 -6.59
CA LEU A 52 -3.69 -6.39 -6.38
C LEU A 52 -2.29 -6.85 -6.84
N LEU A 53 -1.56 -6.05 -7.64
CA LEU A 53 -0.15 -6.32 -7.99
C LEU A 53 0.84 -5.81 -6.93
N ALA A 54 0.39 -4.96 -6.00
CA ALA A 54 1.26 -4.29 -5.03
C ALA A 54 2.08 -5.27 -4.17
N PRO A 55 1.52 -6.35 -3.60
CA PRO A 55 2.31 -7.29 -2.78
C PRO A 55 3.47 -7.90 -3.55
N ALA A 56 3.23 -8.33 -4.80
CA ALA A 56 4.27 -8.91 -5.65
C ALA A 56 5.31 -7.87 -6.07
N PHE A 57 4.87 -6.65 -6.40
CA PHE A 57 5.77 -5.55 -6.71
C PHE A 57 6.71 -5.22 -5.55
N VAL A 58 6.18 -5.11 -4.32
CA VAL A 58 6.95 -4.84 -3.10
C VAL A 58 7.95 -5.97 -2.82
N GLN A 59 7.53 -7.24 -2.90
CA GLN A 59 8.42 -8.40 -2.68
C GLN A 59 9.60 -8.42 -3.65
N VAL A 60 9.34 -8.18 -4.94
CA VAL A 60 10.36 -8.16 -5.98
C VAL A 60 11.28 -6.94 -5.84
N ARG A 61 10.71 -5.74 -5.60
CA ARG A 61 11.47 -4.48 -5.57
C ARG A 61 12.36 -4.36 -4.34
N PHE A 62 11.90 -4.80 -3.17
CA PHE A 62 12.62 -4.69 -1.89
C PHE A 62 13.29 -6.00 -1.45
N ARG A 63 13.18 -7.06 -2.28
CA ARG A 63 13.76 -8.39 -2.01
C ARG A 63 13.33 -8.93 -0.64
N ILE A 64 12.07 -8.66 -0.30
CA ILE A 64 11.40 -9.20 0.88
C ILE A 64 10.48 -10.34 0.46
N GLU A 65 10.26 -11.27 1.37
CA GLU A 65 9.31 -12.37 1.23
C GLU A 65 8.20 -12.15 2.26
N LEU A 66 6.99 -11.89 1.77
CA LEU A 66 5.81 -11.79 2.62
C LEU A 66 5.32 -13.20 2.93
N PRO A 67 4.94 -13.51 4.17
CA PRO A 67 4.28 -14.77 4.45
C PRO A 67 2.97 -14.85 3.67
N SER A 68 2.66 -16.01 3.08
CA SER A 68 1.42 -16.23 2.31
C SER A 68 0.15 -15.76 3.02
N ALA A 69 0.07 -15.89 4.35
CA ALA A 69 -1.05 -15.39 5.12
C ALA A 69 -1.19 -13.86 5.04
N LEU A 70 -0.08 -13.13 5.21
CA LEU A 70 -0.06 -11.67 5.13
C LEU A 70 -0.39 -11.19 3.71
N GLU A 71 0.15 -11.86 2.69
CA GLU A 71 -0.15 -11.58 1.29
C GLU A 71 -1.65 -11.77 0.98
N VAL A 72 -2.24 -12.90 1.40
CA VAL A 72 -3.68 -13.14 1.24
C VAL A 72 -4.52 -12.09 1.97
N ILE A 73 -4.13 -11.71 3.20
CA ILE A 73 -4.85 -10.68 3.95
C ILE A 73 -4.82 -9.34 3.21
N VAL A 74 -3.67 -8.92 2.68
CA VAL A 74 -3.56 -7.68 1.89
C VAL A 74 -4.42 -7.74 0.62
N LEU A 75 -4.42 -8.86 -0.09
CA LEU A 75 -5.24 -9.03 -1.30
C LEU A 75 -6.75 -8.95 -0.98
N VAL A 76 -7.18 -9.61 0.09
CA VAL A 76 -8.58 -9.57 0.55
C VAL A 76 -8.94 -8.18 1.05
N PHE A 77 -8.03 -7.51 1.77
CA PHE A 77 -8.20 -6.14 2.25
C PHE A 77 -8.46 -5.16 1.10
N VAL A 78 -7.62 -5.18 0.05
CA VAL A 78 -7.78 -4.34 -1.14
C VAL A 78 -9.13 -4.59 -1.82
N PHE A 79 -9.54 -5.85 -1.96
CA PHE A 79 -10.84 -6.19 -2.52
C PHE A 79 -12.00 -5.71 -1.64
N ALA A 80 -11.87 -5.86 -0.31
CA ALA A 80 -12.89 -5.44 0.64
C ALA A 80 -13.07 -3.92 0.67
N ALA A 81 -11.98 -3.14 0.68
CA ALA A 81 -12.06 -1.68 0.65
C ALA A 81 -12.66 -1.18 -0.69
N GLU A 82 -12.06 -1.56 -1.82
CA GLU A 82 -12.39 -0.94 -3.11
C GLU A 82 -13.68 -1.50 -3.75
N ILE A 83 -13.92 -2.81 -3.68
CA ILE A 83 -15.05 -3.43 -4.40
C ILE A 83 -16.27 -3.55 -3.51
N LEU A 84 -16.09 -4.04 -2.27
CA LEU A 84 -17.21 -4.19 -1.36
C LEU A 84 -17.55 -2.86 -0.67
N GLY A 85 -16.54 -2.11 -0.23
CA GLY A 85 -16.70 -0.79 0.37
C GLY A 85 -17.29 0.22 -0.60
N GLU A 86 -16.52 0.62 -1.61
CA GLU A 86 -16.92 1.70 -2.52
C GLU A 86 -18.04 1.28 -3.49
N ILE A 87 -17.81 0.24 -4.31
CA ILE A 87 -18.76 -0.10 -5.39
C ILE A 87 -20.05 -0.75 -4.84
N SER A 88 -19.94 -1.57 -3.80
CA SER A 88 -21.11 -2.26 -3.21
C SER A 88 -21.71 -1.52 -2.00
N SER A 89 -21.20 -0.32 -1.68
CA SER A 89 -21.66 0.55 -0.59
C SER A 89 -21.63 -0.09 0.81
N PHE A 90 -20.67 -0.97 1.09
CA PHE A 90 -20.62 -1.63 2.41
C PHE A 90 -20.32 -0.66 3.56
N TYR A 91 -19.70 0.49 3.27
CA TYR A 91 -19.52 1.58 4.23
C TYR A 91 -20.87 2.11 4.77
N GLU A 92 -21.92 2.09 3.96
CA GLU A 92 -23.25 2.54 4.37
C GLU A 92 -24.11 1.40 4.94
N ILE A 93 -23.93 0.17 4.42
CA ILE A 93 -24.76 -0.98 4.77
C ILE A 93 -24.36 -1.60 6.10
N PHE A 94 -23.04 -1.66 6.38
CA PHE A 94 -22.50 -2.35 7.55
C PHE A 94 -21.78 -1.34 8.46
N PRO A 95 -22.35 -0.98 9.62
CA PRO A 95 -21.81 0.08 10.48
C PRO A 95 -20.41 -0.15 11.04
N PHE A 96 -19.89 -1.37 10.96
CA PHE A 96 -18.55 -1.73 11.45
C PHE A 96 -17.53 -1.92 10.32
N TRP A 97 -17.95 -1.77 9.05
CA TRP A 97 -17.11 -2.09 7.90
C TRP A 97 -15.81 -1.28 7.91
N ASP A 98 -15.99 0.02 8.08
CA ASP A 98 -14.91 0.98 8.11
C ASP A 98 -13.96 0.76 9.29
N THR A 99 -14.51 0.69 10.50
CA THR A 99 -13.79 0.34 11.74
C THR A 99 -12.91 -0.91 11.58
N VAL A 100 -13.42 -1.97 10.93
CA VAL A 100 -12.68 -3.22 10.69
C VAL A 100 -11.53 -2.99 9.71
N LEU A 101 -11.76 -2.26 8.62
CA LEU A 101 -10.72 -1.96 7.65
C LEU A 101 -9.61 -1.10 8.27
N HIS A 102 -9.95 -0.04 9.01
CA HIS A 102 -8.95 0.81 9.66
C HIS A 102 -8.19 0.03 10.75
N THR A 103 -8.86 -0.83 11.53
CA THR A 103 -8.14 -1.72 12.47
C THR A 103 -7.15 -2.65 11.75
N MET A 104 -7.57 -3.25 10.63
CA MET A 104 -6.71 -4.13 9.84
C MET A 104 -5.55 -3.35 9.20
N ASN A 105 -5.80 -2.13 8.72
CA ASN A 105 -4.80 -1.26 8.14
C ASN A 105 -3.69 -0.93 9.15
N GLY A 106 -4.05 -0.50 10.36
CA GLY A 106 -3.09 -0.28 11.45
C GLY A 106 -2.28 -1.53 11.79
N PHE A 107 -2.90 -2.71 11.80
CA PHE A 107 -2.17 -3.96 12.02
C PHE A 107 -1.18 -4.28 10.89
N LEU A 108 -1.62 -4.15 9.63
CA LEU A 108 -0.83 -4.49 8.44
C LEU A 108 0.32 -3.49 8.22
N ALA A 109 0.07 -2.20 8.38
CA ALA A 109 1.09 -1.17 8.26
C ALA A 109 2.19 -1.33 9.32
N ALA A 110 1.82 -1.68 10.56
CA ALA A 110 2.79 -2.05 11.60
C ALA A 110 3.59 -3.31 11.21
N ALA A 111 2.94 -4.31 10.60
CA ALA A 111 3.62 -5.52 10.11
C ALA A 111 4.67 -5.23 9.04
N ILE A 112 4.33 -4.36 8.10
CA ILE A 112 5.27 -3.96 7.06
C ILE A 112 6.38 -3.09 7.65
N GLY A 113 6.06 -2.10 8.48
CA GLY A 113 7.06 -1.27 9.18
C GLY A 113 8.07 -2.10 9.96
N PHE A 114 7.59 -3.07 10.73
CA PHE A 114 8.44 -4.03 11.45
C PHE A 114 9.41 -4.78 10.53
N SER A 115 8.92 -5.19 9.37
CA SER A 115 9.70 -5.96 8.39
C SER A 115 10.81 -5.15 7.77
N LEU A 116 10.56 -3.87 7.51
CA LEU A 116 11.55 -2.95 6.99
C LEU A 116 12.67 -2.72 8.00
N VAL A 117 12.31 -2.46 9.25
CA VAL A 117 13.31 -2.23 10.29
C VAL A 117 14.09 -3.52 10.59
N ASP A 118 13.44 -4.68 10.63
CA ASP A 118 14.13 -5.97 10.80
C ASP A 118 15.05 -6.29 9.60
N LEU A 119 14.69 -5.89 8.38
CA LEU A 119 15.55 -6.03 7.21
C LEU A 119 16.80 -5.15 7.31
N LEU A 120 16.63 -3.89 7.70
CA LEU A 120 17.74 -2.95 7.93
C LEU A 120 18.65 -3.43 9.05
N ASN A 121 18.07 -3.92 10.15
CA ASN A 121 18.80 -4.45 11.31
C ASN A 121 19.64 -5.70 10.97
N ARG A 122 19.31 -6.42 9.90
CA ARG A 122 20.06 -7.60 9.41
C ARG A 122 21.08 -7.28 8.33
N SER A 123 21.26 -6.01 7.96
CA SER A 123 22.27 -5.58 7.01
C SER A 123 23.64 -5.54 7.69
N ASP A 124 24.66 -6.18 7.10
CA ASP A 124 26.05 -6.13 7.60
C ASP A 124 26.63 -4.70 7.66
N ARG A 125 25.94 -3.72 7.05
CA ARG A 125 26.28 -2.29 7.11
C ARG A 125 25.75 -1.59 8.36
N VAL A 126 24.70 -2.11 8.99
CA VAL A 126 24.07 -1.53 10.18
C VAL A 126 24.67 -2.22 11.41
N LYS A 127 25.54 -1.51 12.11
CA LYS A 127 26.36 -2.06 13.22
C LYS A 127 25.62 -2.13 14.56
N PHE A 128 24.32 -1.89 14.61
CA PHE A 128 23.55 -1.84 15.85
C PHE A 128 22.51 -2.95 15.85
N GLU A 129 22.57 -3.86 16.82
CA GLU A 129 21.46 -4.77 17.09
C GLU A 129 20.36 -3.97 17.81
N LEU A 130 19.31 -3.60 17.07
CA LEU A 130 18.17 -2.88 17.64
C LEU A 130 17.46 -3.75 18.67
N SER A 131 17.11 -3.15 19.82
CA SER A 131 16.37 -3.86 20.86
C SER A 131 14.97 -4.24 20.37
N PRO A 132 14.37 -5.35 20.85
CA PRO A 132 12.99 -5.72 20.52
C PRO A 132 11.99 -4.59 20.74
N LEU A 133 12.20 -3.79 21.80
CA LEU A 133 11.34 -2.65 22.13
C LEU A 133 11.45 -1.56 21.09
N TYR A 134 12.66 -1.24 20.64
CA TYR A 134 12.87 -0.24 19.61
C TYR A 134 12.19 -0.62 18.30
N LEU A 135 12.32 -1.88 17.87
CA LEU A 135 11.64 -2.41 16.68
C LEU A 135 10.12 -2.23 16.77
N ALA A 136 9.52 -2.56 17.93
CA ALA A 136 8.10 -2.41 18.15
C ALA A 136 7.64 -0.95 18.10
N ILE A 137 8.37 -0.02 18.75
CA ILE A 137 8.04 1.41 18.73
C ILE A 137 8.12 1.97 17.31
N VAL A 138 9.18 1.66 16.56
CA VAL A 138 9.31 2.16 15.18
C VAL A 138 8.20 1.60 14.28
N SER A 139 7.84 0.33 14.44
CA SER A 139 6.74 -0.29 13.68
C SER A 139 5.40 0.39 13.97
N PHE A 140 5.12 0.67 15.24
CA PHE A 140 3.95 1.41 15.68
C PHE A 140 3.93 2.83 15.08
N CYS A 141 5.02 3.58 15.19
CA CYS A 141 5.11 4.94 14.65
C CYS A 141 4.96 4.95 13.13
N PHE A 142 5.57 3.98 12.44
CA PHE A 142 5.41 3.82 10.99
C PHE A 142 3.94 3.62 10.62
N SER A 143 3.24 2.72 11.33
CA SER A 143 1.82 2.48 11.12
C SER A 143 0.97 3.73 11.32
N MET A 144 1.16 4.44 12.43
CA MET A 144 0.40 5.65 12.72
C MET A 144 0.67 6.76 11.70
N THR A 145 1.89 6.82 11.16
CA THR A 145 2.23 7.77 10.10
C THR A 145 1.42 7.49 8.83
N ILE A 146 1.26 6.21 8.45
CA ILE A 146 0.42 5.84 7.32
C ILE A 146 -1.05 6.23 7.56
N GLY A 147 -1.58 5.96 8.75
CA GLY A 147 -2.94 6.37 9.12
C GLY A 147 -3.15 7.88 9.01
N VAL A 148 -2.29 8.69 9.61
CA VAL A 148 -2.38 10.16 9.52
C VAL A 148 -2.27 10.67 8.09
N VAL A 149 -1.42 10.05 7.26
CA VAL A 149 -1.28 10.43 5.85
C VAL A 149 -2.55 10.12 5.06
N TRP A 150 -3.29 9.06 5.43
CA TRP A 150 -4.59 8.76 4.86
C TRP A 150 -5.63 9.82 5.24
N GLU A 151 -5.74 10.20 6.51
CA GLU A 151 -6.64 11.29 6.95
C GLU A 151 -6.35 12.61 6.23
N PHE A 152 -5.07 12.93 5.99
CA PHE A 152 -4.70 14.10 5.21
C PHE A 152 -5.16 14.01 3.75
N PHE A 153 -5.15 12.81 3.19
CA PHE A 153 -5.65 12.58 1.84
C PHE A 153 -7.16 12.80 1.80
N GLU A 154 -7.93 12.19 2.71
CA GLU A 154 -9.39 12.32 2.79
C GLU A 154 -9.81 13.78 2.96
N PHE A 155 -9.24 14.46 3.97
CA PHE A 155 -9.49 15.87 4.18
C PHE A 155 -9.16 16.74 2.95
N SER A 156 -8.04 16.43 2.28
CA SER A 156 -7.68 17.15 1.05
C SER A 156 -8.71 16.91 -0.05
N MET A 157 -9.23 15.69 -0.15
CA MET A 157 -10.22 15.30 -1.14
C MET A 157 -11.56 15.98 -0.91
N ASP A 158 -12.02 16.02 0.33
CA ASP A 158 -13.26 16.68 0.73
C ASP A 158 -13.18 18.18 0.46
N MET A 159 -12.07 18.81 0.85
CA MET A 159 -11.90 20.26 0.69
C MET A 159 -11.66 20.71 -0.76
N MET A 160 -10.89 19.95 -1.55
CA MET A 160 -10.49 20.38 -2.89
C MET A 160 -11.45 19.92 -3.99
N PHE A 161 -12.14 18.79 -3.78
CA PHE A 161 -12.97 18.16 -4.81
C PHE A 161 -14.43 18.01 -4.39
N GLY A 162 -14.79 18.39 -3.16
CA GLY A 162 -16.15 18.26 -2.64
C GLY A 162 -16.58 16.81 -2.52
N PHE A 163 -15.63 15.94 -2.16
CA PHE A 163 -15.92 14.56 -1.82
C PHE A 163 -16.43 14.49 -0.39
N ASP A 164 -16.85 13.30 0.01
CA ASP A 164 -17.35 13.00 1.34
C ASP A 164 -16.67 11.71 1.82
N MET A 165 -15.34 11.77 1.87
CA MET A 165 -14.50 10.67 2.31
C MET A 165 -14.58 10.53 3.83
N GLN A 166 -14.43 11.64 4.57
CA GLN A 166 -14.63 11.65 6.01
C GLN A 166 -16.14 11.67 6.33
N LYS A 167 -16.68 10.58 6.88
CA LYS A 167 -18.13 10.42 7.02
C LYS A 167 -18.74 11.33 8.08
N ASP A 168 -19.90 11.87 7.72
CA ASP A 168 -20.68 12.72 8.60
C ASP A 168 -21.29 11.97 9.80
N ALA A 169 -21.28 12.62 10.97
CA ALA A 169 -21.94 12.10 12.18
C ALA A 169 -22.98 13.09 12.72
N VAL A 170 -24.17 12.58 13.06
CA VAL A 170 -25.18 13.40 13.75
C VAL A 170 -24.94 13.37 15.26
N VAL A 171 -24.64 14.53 15.84
CA VAL A 171 -24.46 14.71 17.29
C VAL A 171 -25.51 15.64 17.88
N HIS A 172 -25.85 15.40 19.14
CA HIS A 172 -26.85 16.20 19.87
C HIS A 172 -26.25 17.22 20.83
N SER A 173 -24.93 17.29 20.90
CA SER A 173 -24.21 18.25 21.74
C SER A 173 -22.90 18.67 21.10
N ILE A 174 -22.60 19.97 21.12
CA ILE A 174 -21.30 20.50 20.71
C ILE A 174 -20.70 21.34 21.83
N SER A 175 -19.37 21.38 21.86
CA SER A 175 -18.60 22.21 22.78
C SER A 175 -17.59 23.02 21.98
N SER A 176 -17.67 24.35 22.05
CA SER A 176 -16.78 25.21 21.26
C SER A 176 -16.34 26.44 22.04
N VAL A 177 -15.04 26.72 21.97
CA VAL A 177 -14.44 27.97 22.49
C VAL A 177 -14.74 29.17 21.59
N MET A 178 -15.09 28.94 20.32
CA MET A 178 -15.44 30.01 19.37
C MET A 178 -16.72 30.74 19.78
N LEU A 179 -17.59 30.06 20.51
CA LEU A 179 -18.86 30.59 21.01
C LEU A 179 -18.70 31.44 22.28
N ASP A 180 -17.49 31.53 22.85
CA ASP A 180 -17.23 32.34 24.03
C ASP A 180 -17.31 33.84 23.68
N PRO A 181 -18.32 34.58 24.17
CA PRO A 181 -18.45 36.00 23.89
C PRO A 181 -17.34 36.85 24.53
N ALA A 182 -16.65 36.31 25.54
CA ALA A 182 -15.55 37.00 26.22
C ALA A 182 -14.18 36.72 25.58
N HIS A 183 -14.09 35.79 24.62
CA HIS A 183 -12.82 35.31 24.05
C HIS A 183 -11.79 34.92 25.12
N ALA A 184 -12.25 34.34 26.24
CA ALA A 184 -11.44 33.93 27.38
C ALA A 184 -11.01 32.46 27.32
N ASN A 185 -11.25 31.79 26.19
CA ASN A 185 -10.96 30.37 25.95
C ASN A 185 -11.79 29.43 26.85
N HIS A 186 -13.03 29.82 27.17
CA HIS A 186 -13.98 28.96 27.86
C HIS A 186 -14.83 28.18 26.85
N ALA A 187 -14.91 26.86 27.00
CA ALA A 187 -15.78 26.05 26.16
C ALA A 187 -17.26 26.35 26.49
N VAL A 188 -18.02 26.79 25.50
CA VAL A 188 -19.48 26.93 25.60
C VAL A 188 -20.11 25.66 25.06
N HIS A 189 -21.07 25.13 25.80
CA HIS A 189 -21.79 23.90 25.47
C HIS A 189 -23.17 24.23 24.91
N ILE A 190 -23.52 23.61 23.79
CA ILE A 190 -24.89 23.55 23.29
C ILE A 190 -25.31 22.09 23.36
N ASN A 191 -26.34 21.80 24.14
CA ASN A 191 -26.88 20.46 24.35
C ASN A 191 -28.28 20.36 23.75
N ASP A 192 -28.79 19.13 23.64
CA ASP A 192 -30.15 18.83 23.17
C ASP A 192 -30.44 19.43 21.79
N ILE A 193 -29.45 19.40 20.90
CA ILE A 193 -29.60 19.86 19.52
C ILE A 193 -30.55 18.92 18.80
N THR A 194 -31.69 19.46 18.40
CA THR A 194 -32.75 18.75 17.67
C THR A 194 -32.92 19.25 16.24
N GLN A 195 -32.35 20.43 15.93
CA GLN A 195 -32.53 21.09 14.64
C GLN A 195 -31.34 22.00 14.34
N VAL A 196 -30.86 21.95 13.10
CA VAL A 196 -29.85 22.89 12.56
C VAL A 196 -30.37 23.44 11.23
N ALA A 197 -30.28 24.76 11.07
CA ALA A 197 -30.75 25.44 9.87
C ALA A 197 -29.58 26.04 9.05
N ALA A 198 -29.52 25.69 7.77
CA ALA A 198 -28.60 26.28 6.81
C ALA A 198 -29.37 27.23 5.88
N ASN A 199 -28.93 28.49 5.79
CA ASN A 199 -29.63 29.54 5.01
C ASN A 199 -31.13 29.68 5.37
N GLY A 200 -31.45 29.54 6.67
CA GLY A 200 -32.82 29.63 7.17
C GLY A 200 -33.72 28.42 6.88
N ARG A 201 -33.17 27.34 6.31
CA ARG A 201 -33.89 26.09 6.06
C ARG A 201 -33.35 25.01 6.98
N ASP A 202 -34.27 24.28 7.61
CA ASP A 202 -33.94 23.10 8.40
C ASP A 202 -33.29 22.02 7.53
N LEU A 203 -32.22 21.42 8.03
CA LEU A 203 -31.56 20.27 7.40
C LEU A 203 -32.35 18.96 7.61
N GLY A 204 -33.23 18.90 8.63
CA GLY A 204 -34.08 17.73 8.89
C GLY A 204 -33.34 16.52 9.46
N LEU A 205 -32.13 16.71 9.98
CA LEU A 205 -31.25 15.64 10.47
C LEU A 205 -31.52 15.25 11.94
N GLY A 206 -32.31 16.03 12.66
CA GLY A 206 -32.61 15.77 14.08
C GLY A 206 -31.46 16.08 15.04
N GLY A 207 -30.37 16.71 14.57
CA GLY A 207 -29.18 17.04 15.35
C GLY A 207 -28.22 17.95 14.59
N TYR A 208 -27.01 18.13 15.14
CA TYR A 208 -25.90 18.82 14.50
C TYR A 208 -25.09 17.85 13.65
N LEU A 209 -24.75 18.26 12.43
CA LEU A 209 -23.93 17.49 11.50
C LEU A 209 -22.45 17.81 11.76
N ASP A 210 -21.73 16.85 12.35
CA ASP A 210 -20.27 16.88 12.43
C ASP A 210 -19.69 16.43 11.10
N ILE A 211 -18.88 17.29 10.49
CA ILE A 211 -18.26 17.07 9.19
C ILE A 211 -16.88 16.45 9.43
N GLY A 212 -16.86 15.11 9.47
CA GLY A 212 -15.64 14.30 9.42
C GLY A 212 -14.73 14.28 10.65
N LEU A 213 -14.93 15.09 11.69
CA LEU A 213 -14.02 15.09 12.84
C LEU A 213 -14.13 13.79 13.64
N ILE A 214 -15.36 13.34 13.88
CA ILE A 214 -15.60 12.11 14.65
C ILE A 214 -15.07 10.89 13.90
N ASP A 215 -15.31 10.84 12.59
CA ASP A 215 -14.86 9.78 11.69
C ASP A 215 -13.34 9.66 11.68
N THR A 216 -12.62 10.75 11.35
CA THR A 216 -11.15 10.79 11.41
C THR A 216 -10.57 10.35 12.75
N MET A 217 -11.20 10.77 13.85
CA MET A 217 -10.72 10.40 15.17
C MET A 217 -10.99 8.93 15.48
N GLU A 218 -12.15 8.39 15.07
CA GLU A 218 -12.47 6.96 15.18
C GLU A 218 -11.42 6.14 14.41
N ASP A 219 -11.13 6.53 13.17
CA ASP A 219 -10.18 5.89 12.28
C ASP A 219 -8.77 5.83 12.84
N LEU A 220 -8.26 6.97 13.32
CA LEU A 220 -6.95 7.01 13.96
C LEU A 220 -6.90 6.17 15.24
N ILE A 221 -7.99 6.11 16.01
CA ILE A 221 -8.07 5.29 17.23
C ILE A 221 -8.04 3.80 16.89
N VAL A 222 -8.81 3.36 15.90
CA VAL A 222 -8.87 1.93 15.55
C VAL A 222 -7.60 1.48 14.81
N ASN A 223 -7.01 2.35 13.99
CA ASN A 223 -5.65 2.18 13.45
C ASN A 223 -4.63 2.00 14.58
N PHE A 224 -4.70 2.84 15.62
CA PHE A 224 -3.83 2.75 16.80
C PHE A 224 -3.96 1.39 17.49
N ILE A 225 -5.19 0.90 17.69
CA ILE A 225 -5.43 -0.42 18.30
C ILE A 225 -4.77 -1.52 17.47
N GLY A 226 -4.98 -1.55 16.15
CA GLY A 226 -4.34 -2.50 15.25
C GLY A 226 -2.81 -2.46 15.32
N ALA A 227 -2.24 -1.26 15.30
CA ALA A 227 -0.80 -1.03 15.36
C ALA A 227 -0.18 -1.49 16.69
N VAL A 228 -0.85 -1.26 17.82
CA VAL A 228 -0.42 -1.73 19.15
C VAL A 228 -0.44 -3.24 19.21
N VAL A 229 -1.53 -3.88 18.75
CA VAL A 229 -1.66 -5.34 18.73
C VAL A 229 -0.51 -5.97 17.95
N PHE A 230 -0.22 -5.48 16.73
CA PHE A 230 0.91 -5.99 15.97
C PHE A 230 2.24 -5.74 16.67
N SER A 231 2.46 -4.53 17.18
CA SER A 231 3.74 -4.16 17.81
C SER A 231 4.06 -5.01 19.04
N VAL A 232 3.04 -5.39 19.83
CA VAL A 232 3.18 -6.34 20.94
C VAL A 232 3.56 -7.73 20.43
N ILE A 233 2.90 -8.21 19.37
CA ILE A 233 3.22 -9.49 18.73
C ILE A 233 4.65 -9.50 18.18
N GLY A 234 5.06 -8.43 17.49
CA GLY A 234 6.41 -8.23 16.97
C GLY A 234 7.47 -8.20 18.07
N PHE A 235 7.20 -7.50 19.18
CA PHE A 235 8.06 -7.48 20.36
C PHE A 235 8.30 -8.89 20.93
N ILE A 236 7.20 -9.63 21.15
CA ILE A 236 7.25 -11.01 21.68
C ILE A 236 8.03 -11.92 20.72
N TYR A 237 7.84 -11.74 19.40
CA TYR A 237 8.55 -12.50 18.38
C TYR A 237 10.06 -12.30 18.43
N VAL A 238 10.54 -11.05 18.47
CA VAL A 238 11.99 -10.77 18.50
C VAL A 238 12.58 -11.24 19.83
N LYS A 239 11.89 -11.01 20.95
CA LYS A 239 12.35 -11.44 22.28
C LYS A 239 12.49 -12.96 22.40
N ASN A 240 11.63 -13.72 21.72
CA ASN A 240 11.64 -15.18 21.73
C ASN A 240 12.29 -15.79 20.49
N ARG A 241 13.00 -15.00 19.68
CA ARG A 241 13.69 -15.46 18.47
C ARG A 241 14.67 -16.58 18.84
N GLY A 242 14.52 -17.75 18.22
CA GLY A 242 15.31 -18.96 18.52
C GLY A 242 14.66 -19.97 19.48
N LYS A 243 13.52 -19.66 20.09
CA LYS A 243 12.80 -20.56 21.03
C LYS A 243 11.55 -21.26 20.47
N GLY A 244 11.35 -21.24 19.15
CA GLY A 244 10.37 -22.13 18.47
C GLY A 244 8.90 -21.69 18.49
N VAL A 245 8.57 -20.39 18.60
CA VAL A 245 7.17 -19.94 18.51
C VAL A 245 6.70 -19.91 17.04
N SER A 246 5.97 -20.96 16.64
CA SER A 246 5.56 -21.24 15.25
C SER A 246 4.54 -20.25 14.66
N VAL A 247 3.54 -19.83 15.45
CA VAL A 247 2.35 -19.11 14.91
C VAL A 247 2.68 -17.69 14.44
N ILE A 248 3.50 -16.96 15.19
CA ILE A 248 3.84 -15.55 14.88
C ILE A 248 4.68 -15.45 13.60
N SER A 249 5.41 -16.50 13.28
CA SER A 249 6.25 -16.56 12.08
C SER A 249 5.46 -16.47 10.76
N ARG A 250 4.13 -16.66 10.82
CA ARG A 250 3.18 -16.51 9.70
C ARG A 250 2.81 -15.06 9.39
N PHE A 251 3.13 -14.11 10.27
CA PHE A 251 2.79 -12.69 10.12
C PHE A 251 4.03 -11.80 10.02
N VAL A 252 5.23 -12.39 10.11
CA VAL A 252 6.49 -11.66 10.06
C VAL A 252 7.21 -11.94 8.73
N PRO A 253 7.27 -10.95 7.83
CA PRO A 253 8.09 -10.99 6.62
C PRO A 253 9.57 -11.25 6.87
N ARG A 254 10.21 -11.79 5.84
CA ARG A 254 11.60 -12.24 5.90
C ARG A 254 12.38 -11.73 4.71
N ARG A 255 13.70 -11.69 4.84
CA ARG A 255 14.57 -11.43 3.70
C ARG A 255 14.52 -12.61 2.73
N LYS A 256 14.44 -12.31 1.44
CA LYS A 256 14.42 -13.32 0.39
C LYS A 256 15.77 -14.04 0.30
N SER A 257 15.73 -15.36 0.17
CA SER A 257 16.93 -16.16 -0.03
C SER A 257 17.48 -15.98 -1.46
N HIS A 258 18.78 -16.19 -1.62
CA HIS A 258 19.49 -15.91 -2.87
C HIS A 258 18.99 -16.74 -4.07
N ASP A 259 18.49 -17.95 -3.81
CA ASP A 259 17.86 -18.86 -4.76
C ASP A 259 16.42 -18.45 -5.14
N ARG A 260 15.79 -17.55 -4.37
CA ARG A 260 14.45 -17.02 -4.61
C ARG A 260 14.44 -15.57 -5.10
N ASP A 261 15.60 -14.98 -5.35
CA ASP A 261 15.72 -13.64 -5.96
C ASP A 261 15.27 -13.69 -7.44
N TYR A 262 13.98 -13.42 -7.68
CA TYR A 262 13.40 -13.51 -9.01
C TYR A 262 13.89 -12.42 -9.97
N LEU A 263 14.39 -11.27 -9.47
CA LEU A 263 15.05 -10.28 -10.34
C LEU A 263 16.31 -10.89 -10.94
N ARG A 264 17.12 -11.55 -10.11
CA ARG A 264 18.32 -12.24 -10.55
C ARG A 264 17.98 -13.41 -11.48
N LEU A 265 17.00 -14.25 -11.13
CA LEU A 265 16.62 -15.40 -11.95
C LEU A 265 16.06 -14.98 -13.31
N ALA A 266 15.23 -13.93 -13.36
CA ALA A 266 14.73 -13.36 -14.60
C ALA A 266 15.87 -12.80 -15.46
N ALA A 267 16.83 -12.08 -14.85
CA ALA A 267 18.01 -11.57 -15.55
C ALA A 267 18.89 -12.71 -16.10
N ALA A 268 19.14 -13.77 -15.31
CA ALA A 268 19.90 -14.94 -15.74
C ALA A 268 19.22 -15.68 -16.91
N THR A 269 17.90 -15.82 -16.85
CA THR A 269 17.08 -16.45 -17.90
C THR A 269 17.11 -15.62 -19.19
N ALA A 270 16.95 -14.30 -19.10
CA ALA A 270 17.05 -13.40 -20.24
C ALA A 270 18.44 -13.43 -20.89
N MET A 271 19.52 -13.46 -20.09
CA MET A 271 20.88 -13.63 -20.59
C MET A 271 21.09 -14.97 -21.28
N CYS A 272 20.52 -16.07 -20.74
CA CYS A 272 20.58 -17.40 -21.34
C CYS A 272 19.86 -17.43 -22.70
N HIS A 273 18.65 -16.87 -22.79
CA HIS A 273 17.91 -16.74 -24.05
C HIS A 273 18.69 -15.94 -25.09
N SER A 274 19.22 -14.77 -24.72
CA SER A 274 20.02 -13.94 -25.63
C SER A 274 21.32 -14.61 -26.09
N ARG A 275 21.95 -15.44 -25.24
CA ARG A 275 23.12 -16.26 -25.64
C ARG A 275 22.71 -17.37 -26.60
N ARG A 276 21.58 -18.03 -26.37
CA ARG A 276 21.04 -19.09 -27.23
C ARG A 276 20.65 -18.55 -28.61
N GLU A 277 20.01 -17.38 -28.65
CA GLU A 277 19.64 -16.69 -29.89
C GLU A 277 20.87 -16.27 -30.70
N ARG A 278 21.88 -15.68 -30.05
CA ARG A 278 23.17 -15.39 -30.70
C ARG A 278 23.87 -16.63 -31.25
N ARG A 279 23.78 -17.78 -30.57
CA ARG A 279 24.29 -19.06 -31.08
C ARG A 279 23.50 -19.55 -32.30
N LEU A 280 22.17 -19.39 -32.30
CA LEU A 280 21.32 -19.76 -33.44
C LEU A 280 21.59 -18.86 -34.66
N ILE A 281 21.73 -17.55 -34.47
CA ILE A 281 22.11 -16.61 -35.54
C ILE A 281 23.48 -16.98 -36.11
N ARG A 282 24.48 -17.24 -35.25
CA ARG A 282 25.81 -17.70 -35.72
C ARG A 282 25.78 -19.04 -36.45
N ARG A 283 24.85 -19.92 -36.10
CA ARG A 283 24.71 -21.26 -36.70
C ARG A 283 23.95 -21.22 -38.02
N ASN A 284 23.03 -20.26 -38.19
CA ASN A 284 22.25 -20.04 -39.41
C ASN A 284 22.89 -19.01 -40.36
N ALA A 285 23.91 -18.27 -39.91
CA ALA A 285 24.75 -17.48 -40.79
C ALA A 285 25.60 -18.44 -41.66
N SER A 286 25.26 -18.55 -42.95
CA SER A 286 26.04 -19.33 -43.92
C SER A 286 27.44 -18.71 -44.11
N PRO A 287 28.51 -19.48 -44.38
CA PRO A 287 29.90 -18.99 -44.47
C PRO A 287 30.20 -18.07 -45.67
N SER A 288 29.20 -17.65 -46.44
CA SER A 288 29.37 -16.79 -47.59
C SER A 288 28.85 -15.39 -47.28
N THR A 289 29.76 -14.54 -46.81
CA THR A 289 29.85 -13.07 -46.94
C THR A 289 30.38 -12.48 -45.63
N ILE A 290 31.67 -12.68 -45.35
CA ILE A 290 32.44 -11.77 -44.49
C ILE A 290 33.62 -11.30 -45.35
N HIS A 291 33.45 -10.16 -46.01
CA HIS A 291 34.60 -9.38 -46.43
C HIS A 291 35.18 -8.73 -45.16
N THR A 292 36.32 -9.25 -44.73
CA THR A 292 37.15 -8.67 -43.69
C THR A 292 37.67 -7.32 -44.19
N THR A 293 37.14 -6.22 -43.66
CA THR A 293 37.88 -4.96 -43.62
C THR A 293 38.44 -4.82 -42.21
N THR A 294 39.71 -5.18 -42.07
CA THR A 294 40.52 -4.83 -40.91
C THR A 294 40.65 -3.32 -40.85
N ILE A 295 39.99 -2.68 -39.88
CA ILE A 295 40.41 -1.36 -39.41
C ILE A 295 40.98 -1.57 -38.01
N THR A 296 42.30 -1.53 -37.95
CA THR A 296 43.08 -1.39 -36.73
C THR A 296 42.78 -0.03 -36.10
N HIS A 297 42.32 -0.01 -34.85
CA HIS A 297 42.65 1.07 -33.94
C HIS A 297 43.04 0.46 -32.59
N ASP A 298 44.33 0.49 -32.37
CA ASP A 298 45.03 0.14 -31.15
C ASP A 298 44.95 1.34 -30.19
N ALA A 299 44.49 1.13 -28.95
CA ALA A 299 44.79 1.99 -27.80
C ALA A 299 44.19 1.43 -26.50
N GLY A 300 45.07 0.92 -25.63
CA GLY A 300 45.03 1.25 -24.21
C GLY A 300 44.18 0.38 -23.30
N LEU A 301 44.70 -0.80 -22.95
CA LEU A 301 44.46 -1.40 -21.64
C LEU A 301 45.02 -0.46 -20.56
N SER A 302 44.13 0.25 -19.85
CA SER A 302 44.43 0.85 -18.55
C SER A 302 43.31 0.53 -17.60
N GLY A 303 43.65 -0.21 -16.54
CA GLY A 303 42.72 -0.64 -15.52
C GLY A 303 42.15 0.54 -14.74
N ARG A 304 40.83 0.59 -14.63
CA ARG A 304 40.12 1.18 -13.49
C ARG A 304 38.93 0.28 -13.19
N GLY A 305 38.94 -0.33 -12.01
CA GLY A 305 37.79 -1.03 -11.48
C GLY A 305 36.62 -0.08 -11.38
N GLU A 306 35.59 -0.33 -12.18
CA GLU A 306 34.27 0.25 -11.97
C GLU A 306 33.76 -0.31 -10.65
N ARG A 307 33.84 0.52 -9.60
CA ARG A 307 32.92 0.41 -8.47
C ARG A 307 31.54 0.53 -9.06
N GLN A 308 30.80 -0.59 -9.10
CA GLN A 308 29.35 -0.55 -9.18
C GLN A 308 28.90 0.41 -8.09
N HIS A 309 28.35 1.55 -8.50
CA HIS A 309 27.66 2.46 -7.61
C HIS A 309 26.52 1.65 -7.00
N LEU A 310 26.72 1.23 -5.76
CA LEU A 310 25.65 0.75 -4.91
C LEU A 310 24.66 1.89 -4.83
N GLN A 311 23.52 1.69 -5.49
CA GLN A 311 22.31 2.47 -5.32
C GLN A 311 22.10 2.63 -3.81
N SER A 312 22.03 3.87 -3.35
CA SER A 312 21.86 4.21 -1.94
C SER A 312 20.56 3.62 -1.41
N ASP A 313 20.63 2.93 -0.27
CA ASP A 313 19.46 2.41 0.45
C ASP A 313 18.45 3.54 0.80
N ASP A 314 18.92 4.80 0.82
CA ASP A 314 18.09 6.01 0.99
C ASP A 314 17.09 6.24 -0.17
N ASP A 315 17.44 5.85 -1.41
CA ASP A 315 16.54 5.91 -2.57
C ASP A 315 15.45 4.82 -2.49
N GLU A 316 15.73 3.70 -1.80
CA GLU A 316 14.76 2.63 -1.62
C GLU A 316 13.66 3.03 -0.63
N LEU A 317 14.00 3.71 0.46
CA LEU A 317 13.01 4.18 1.44
C LEU A 317 12.06 5.23 0.86
N GLY A 318 12.60 6.17 0.07
CA GLY A 318 11.79 7.17 -0.66
C GLY A 318 10.90 6.55 -1.73
N ALA A 319 11.39 5.53 -2.44
CA ALA A 319 10.61 4.75 -3.39
C ALA A 319 9.54 3.88 -2.70
N MET A 320 9.79 3.37 -1.48
CA MET A 320 8.79 2.66 -0.68
C MET A 320 7.67 3.56 -0.22
N ALA A 321 7.98 4.70 0.38
CA ALA A 321 6.99 5.68 0.79
C ALA A 321 6.16 6.14 -0.42
N SER A 322 6.80 6.41 -1.56
CA SER A 322 6.10 6.77 -2.80
C SER A 322 5.27 5.63 -3.39
N THR A 323 5.72 4.37 -3.29
CA THR A 323 4.96 3.19 -3.77
C THR A 323 3.81 2.86 -2.84
N MET A 324 4.01 2.93 -1.53
CA MET A 324 2.94 2.77 -0.54
C MET A 324 1.94 3.91 -0.66
N PHE A 325 2.38 5.14 -0.82
CA PHE A 325 1.49 6.27 -1.15
C PHE A 325 0.82 6.09 -2.51
N ALA A 326 1.46 5.44 -3.49
CA ALA A 326 0.82 5.10 -4.77
C ALA A 326 -0.12 3.88 -4.70
N VAL A 327 0.00 3.04 -3.68
CA VAL A 327 -0.84 1.86 -3.44
C VAL A 327 -1.98 2.19 -2.46
N PHE A 328 -1.77 3.16 -1.58
CA PHE A 328 -2.67 3.57 -0.50
C PHE A 328 -3.03 5.07 -0.57
N GLY A 329 -2.79 5.77 -1.68
CA GLY A 329 -2.99 7.24 -1.76
C GLY A 329 -3.07 7.81 -3.18
N LEU A 330 -3.02 6.96 -4.21
CA LEU A 330 -3.27 7.33 -5.61
C LEU A 330 -4.74 7.31 -6.10
N PRO A 331 -5.78 6.85 -5.38
CA PRO A 331 -7.07 6.61 -6.02
C PRO A 331 -7.74 7.79 -6.73
N VAL A 332 -7.43 9.06 -6.42
CA VAL A 332 -8.27 10.16 -6.94
C VAL A 332 -7.60 11.14 -7.90
N LEU A 333 -6.27 11.22 -7.95
CA LEU A 333 -5.56 12.28 -8.70
C LEU A 333 -5.73 12.27 -10.23
N ARG A 334 -6.47 11.31 -10.81
CA ARG A 334 -6.73 11.23 -12.26
C ARG A 334 -8.20 11.34 -12.68
N SER A 335 -9.16 11.40 -11.75
CA SER A 335 -10.56 11.76 -12.09
C SER A 335 -10.71 13.28 -12.36
N MET A 336 -9.66 14.05 -12.06
CA MET A 336 -9.58 15.50 -12.23
C MET A 336 -9.83 15.99 -13.67
N ASP A 337 -9.43 15.23 -14.70
CA ASP A 337 -9.59 15.68 -16.10
C ASP A 337 -11.02 15.53 -16.64
N ALA A 338 -11.85 14.66 -16.04
CA ALA A 338 -13.21 14.41 -16.52
C ALA A 338 -14.24 15.39 -15.93
N LYS A 339 -14.04 15.87 -14.68
CA LYS A 339 -14.92 16.86 -14.04
C LYS A 339 -14.56 18.32 -14.38
N LEU A 340 -13.35 18.59 -14.89
CA LEU A 340 -12.94 19.93 -15.39
C LEU A 340 -13.48 20.25 -16.80
N LEU A 341 -13.97 19.25 -17.55
CA LEU A 341 -14.61 19.43 -18.85
C LEU A 341 -16.13 19.31 -18.69
N GLY A 342 -16.72 20.29 -18.01
CA GLY A 342 -18.16 20.36 -17.80
C GLY A 342 -18.98 20.09 -19.06
N ARG A 343 -19.74 18.99 -19.01
CA ARG A 343 -20.98 18.78 -19.75
C ARG A 343 -21.98 18.05 -18.88
#